data_AF-A0A251X1V8-F1
#
_entry.id   AF-A0A251X1V8-F1
#
_cell.length_a   1.000
_cell.length_b   1.000
_cell.length_c   1.000
_cell.angle_alpha   90.00
_cell.angle_beta   90.00
_cell.angle_gamma   90.00
#
_symmetry.space_group_name_H-M   'P 1'
#
loop_
_entity.id
_entity.type
_entity.pdbx_description
1 polymer ?
#
loop_
_entity_poly.entity_id
_entity_poly.type
_entity_poly.pdbx_seq_one_letter_code
_entity_poly.pdbx_strand_id
1 'polypeptide(L)'
;MQWIAIDLTTQRAWKMDGHSPIETRTGSTPAELIGDWTGPQVIAGLPDAPVLDVPCKATPENGAFPRVRQTNPQAQLPHTAAVAGLVAMDDRWDGVMIWVTGQVHWIHVSAGEIISFQSSALPQIYAPYAVDAPDADAFSAGVALGLDRPERMMAHLAALDAMDLTAAQRAGQALGILTGTDLKSARAYWLGQQVTVVGSGPIADAYAQALAAQSAPVSTTTDTTLAGLTAVFKGMNK
;
A
#
# COMPACT_ATOMS: atom_id res chain seq x y z
N MET A 1 -10.20 -24.27 13.97
CA MET A 1 -9.17 -24.08 15.03
C MET A 1 -9.05 -22.59 15.23
N GLN A 2 -9.12 -22.13 16.48
CA GLN A 2 -9.07 -20.71 16.80
C GLN A 2 -7.63 -20.21 16.91
N TRP A 3 -7.37 -19.02 16.39
CA TRP A 3 -6.08 -18.34 16.41
C TRP A 3 -6.28 -16.83 16.27
N ILE A 4 -5.19 -16.06 16.38
CA ILE A 4 -5.25 -14.60 16.41
C ILE A 4 -4.35 -14.05 15.29
N ALA A 5 -4.94 -13.27 14.39
CA ALA A 5 -4.21 -12.50 13.38
C ALA A 5 -4.01 -11.07 13.92
N ILE A 6 -2.80 -10.52 13.83
CA ILE A 6 -2.48 -9.20 14.36
C ILE A 6 -1.74 -8.39 13.31
N ASP A 7 -2.23 -7.20 13.00
CA ASP A 7 -1.52 -6.19 12.22
C ASP A 7 -1.23 -4.98 13.12
N LEU A 8 0.00 -4.93 13.63
CA LEU A 8 0.46 -3.86 14.50
C LEU A 8 0.67 -2.54 13.75
N THR A 9 0.75 -2.56 12.41
CA THR A 9 1.01 -1.37 11.61
C THR A 9 -0.23 -0.53 11.39
N THR A 10 -1.40 -1.17 11.41
CA THR A 10 -2.71 -0.52 11.35
C THR A 10 -3.51 -0.65 12.63
N GLN A 11 -2.93 -1.23 13.69
CA GLN A 11 -3.56 -1.37 15.00
C GLN A 11 -4.89 -2.15 14.93
N ARG A 12 -4.88 -3.26 14.18
CA ARG A 12 -6.03 -4.17 14.03
C ARG A 12 -5.65 -5.59 14.45
N ALA A 13 -6.59 -6.30 15.05
CA ALA A 13 -6.47 -7.72 15.33
C ALA A 13 -7.78 -8.44 15.03
N TRP A 14 -7.66 -9.71 14.64
CA TRP A 14 -8.80 -10.56 14.32
C TRP A 14 -8.70 -11.86 15.13
N LYS A 15 -9.81 -12.20 15.80
CA LYS A 15 -10.01 -13.56 16.29
C LYS A 15 -10.49 -14.39 15.12
N MET A 16 -9.78 -15.47 14.84
CA MET A 16 -10.01 -16.30 13.66
C MET A 16 -10.58 -17.65 14.10
N ASP A 17 -11.50 -18.21 13.30
CA ASP A 17 -11.79 -19.65 13.33
C ASP A 17 -11.61 -20.22 11.93
N GLY A 18 -10.62 -21.11 11.80
CA GLY A 18 -10.18 -21.57 10.49
C GLY A 18 -9.60 -20.40 9.68
N HIS A 19 -10.30 -20.01 8.60
CA HIS A 19 -9.84 -18.95 7.69
C HIS A 19 -10.72 -17.69 7.74
N SER A 20 -11.66 -17.63 8.67
CA SER A 20 -12.64 -16.54 8.75
C SER A 20 -12.47 -15.77 10.06
N PRO A 21 -12.46 -14.42 10.02
CA PRO A 21 -12.54 -13.62 11.22
C PRO A 21 -13.93 -13.77 11.86
N ILE A 22 -13.97 -14.03 13.15
CA ILE A 22 -15.20 -14.10 13.95
C ILE A 22 -15.39 -12.85 14.83
N GLU A 23 -14.30 -12.14 15.13
CA GLU A 23 -14.31 -10.87 15.86
C GLU A 23 -13.13 -10.02 15.40
N THR A 24 -13.31 -8.70 15.32
CA THR A 24 -12.25 -7.74 14.97
C THR A 24 -12.14 -6.69 16.06
N ARG A 25 -10.92 -6.36 16.47
CA ARG A 25 -10.62 -5.31 17.45
C ARG A 25 -9.62 -4.32 16.86
N THR A 26 -9.69 -3.08 17.31
CA THR A 26 -8.73 -2.02 16.99
C THR A 26 -8.18 -1.45 18.28
N GLY A 27 -6.89 -1.17 18.33
CA GLY A 27 -6.27 -0.71 19.57
C GLY A 27 -4.78 -0.44 19.43
N SER A 28 -4.28 0.44 20.30
CA SER A 28 -2.87 0.80 20.37
C SER A 28 -2.10 -0.02 21.40
N THR A 29 -2.81 -0.71 22.30
CA THR A 29 -2.22 -1.55 23.35
C THR A 29 -2.59 -3.03 23.17
N PRO A 30 -1.78 -3.97 23.71
CA PRO A 30 -2.14 -5.40 23.70
C PRO A 30 -3.49 -5.70 24.35
N ALA A 31 -3.87 -4.95 25.39
CA ALA A 31 -5.16 -5.11 26.07
C ALA A 31 -6.35 -4.70 25.19
N GLU A 32 -6.19 -3.65 24.37
CA GLU A 32 -7.22 -3.23 23.41
C GLU A 32 -7.29 -4.16 22.19
N LEU A 33 -6.13 -4.60 21.66
CA LEU A 33 -6.05 -5.44 20.46
C LEU A 33 -6.48 -6.89 20.70
N ILE A 34 -5.94 -7.51 21.75
CA ILE A 34 -6.09 -8.95 22.00
C ILE A 34 -7.01 -9.18 23.19
N GLY A 35 -6.85 -8.39 24.25
CA GLY A 35 -7.64 -8.51 25.48
C GLY A 35 -7.60 -9.92 26.06
N ASP A 36 -8.76 -10.56 26.10
CA ASP A 36 -9.00 -11.90 26.65
C ASP A 36 -8.81 -13.05 25.64
N TRP A 37 -8.50 -12.76 24.38
CA TRP A 37 -8.32 -13.81 23.37
C TRP A 37 -7.08 -14.67 23.67
N THR A 38 -7.20 -15.97 23.42
CA THR A 38 -6.11 -16.96 23.60
C THR A 38 -5.94 -17.79 22.33
N GLY A 39 -4.72 -18.31 22.11
CA GLY A 39 -4.39 -19.17 20.97
C GLY A 39 -3.11 -18.75 20.25
N PRO A 40 -2.71 -19.49 19.20
CA PRO A 40 -1.56 -19.14 18.36
C PRO A 40 -1.74 -17.77 17.72
N GLN A 41 -0.64 -17.05 17.51
CA GLN A 41 -0.63 -15.70 16.94
C GLN A 41 0.21 -15.66 15.66
N VAL A 42 -0.30 -14.96 14.65
CA VAL A 42 0.46 -14.58 13.45
C VAL A 42 0.43 -13.07 13.36
N ILE A 43 1.60 -12.44 13.28
CA ILE A 43 1.77 -11.01 13.56
C ILE A 43 2.47 -10.32 12.40
N ALA A 44 1.92 -9.21 11.94
CA ALA A 44 2.57 -8.30 11.01
C ALA A 44 3.08 -7.03 11.71
N GLY A 45 4.31 -6.63 11.36
CA GLY A 45 4.91 -5.38 11.84
C GLY A 45 5.43 -5.43 13.28
N LEU A 46 5.81 -6.62 13.78
CA LEU A 46 6.41 -6.77 15.10
C LEU A 46 7.68 -5.88 15.21
N PRO A 47 7.74 -4.91 16.14
CA PRO A 47 8.85 -3.94 16.21
C PRO A 47 10.23 -4.57 16.39
N ASP A 48 10.31 -5.64 17.17
CA ASP A 48 11.57 -6.32 17.52
C ASP A 48 11.92 -7.47 16.55
N ALA A 49 11.11 -7.70 15.51
CA ALA A 49 11.44 -8.72 14.52
C ALA A 49 12.67 -8.31 13.69
N PRO A 50 13.55 -9.25 13.31
CA PRO A 50 14.65 -8.97 12.40
C PRO A 50 14.14 -8.35 11.10
N VAL A 51 14.75 -7.24 10.68
CA VAL A 51 14.43 -6.59 9.41
C VAL A 51 15.04 -7.40 8.27
N LEU A 52 14.26 -7.70 7.24
CA LEU A 52 14.76 -8.37 6.03
C LEU A 52 15.32 -7.35 5.05
N ASP A 53 16.40 -7.69 4.35
CA ASP A 53 16.87 -6.94 3.19
C ASP A 53 16.29 -7.53 1.91
N VAL A 54 16.02 -6.69 0.91
CA VAL A 54 15.66 -7.19 -0.43
C VAL A 54 16.89 -7.75 -1.19
N PRO A 55 16.71 -8.79 -2.03
CA PRO A 55 15.46 -9.53 -2.25
C PRO A 55 15.12 -10.48 -1.08
N CYS A 56 13.84 -10.61 -0.76
CA CYS A 56 13.38 -11.54 0.29
C CYS A 56 11.99 -12.12 0.01
N LYS A 57 11.70 -13.30 0.53
CA LYS A 57 10.36 -13.92 0.47
C LYS A 57 9.31 -13.05 1.16
N ALA A 58 8.13 -12.96 0.56
CA ALA A 58 6.99 -12.28 1.20
C ALA A 58 6.45 -13.08 2.40
N THR A 59 6.48 -14.41 2.34
CA THR A 59 6.00 -15.30 3.40
C THR A 59 7.13 -15.69 4.37
N PRO A 60 7.04 -15.35 5.66
CA PRO A 60 7.99 -15.80 6.69
C PRO A 60 7.79 -17.28 7.04
N GLU A 61 8.83 -17.91 7.60
CA GLU A 61 8.80 -19.31 8.06
C GLU A 61 8.14 -19.48 9.45
N ASN A 62 8.14 -18.44 10.29
CA ASN A 62 7.81 -18.53 11.72
C ASN A 62 6.53 -17.78 12.14
N GLY A 63 5.68 -17.34 11.20
CA GLY A 63 4.43 -16.64 11.51
C GLY A 63 4.59 -15.16 11.89
N ALA A 64 5.80 -14.61 11.88
CA ALA A 64 6.04 -13.18 12.10
C ALA A 64 6.44 -12.50 10.79
N PHE A 65 5.66 -11.53 10.31
CA PHE A 65 5.95 -10.77 9.09
C PHE A 65 6.79 -9.54 9.45
N PRO A 66 8.10 -9.55 9.14
CA PRO A 66 9.00 -8.49 9.52
C PRO A 66 8.86 -7.27 8.60
N ARG A 67 9.45 -6.16 9.03
CA ARG A 67 9.75 -5.02 8.16
C ARG A 67 10.77 -5.43 7.10
N VAL A 68 10.74 -4.74 5.95
CA VAL A 68 11.71 -4.94 4.87
C VAL A 68 12.48 -3.65 4.63
N ARG A 69 13.78 -3.76 4.45
CA ARG A 69 14.70 -2.66 4.13
C ARG A 69 15.23 -2.83 2.72
N GLN A 70 15.34 -1.70 2.03
CA GLN A 70 16.17 -1.55 0.85
C GLN A 70 17.21 -0.47 1.14
N THR A 71 18.46 -0.71 0.75
CA THR A 71 19.57 0.20 1.02
C THR A 71 19.78 1.23 -0.10
N ASN A 72 19.39 0.91 -1.34
CA ASN A 72 19.51 1.82 -2.47
C ASN A 72 18.40 1.61 -3.53
N PRO A 73 17.56 2.62 -3.82
CA PRO A 73 17.32 3.79 -2.96
C PRO A 73 16.87 3.35 -1.57
N GLN A 74 17.17 4.16 -0.55
CA GLN A 74 16.83 3.82 0.82
C GLN A 74 15.32 3.85 1.03
N ALA A 75 14.74 2.73 1.46
CA ALA A 75 13.32 2.64 1.73
C ALA A 75 13.02 1.54 2.77
N GLN A 76 11.87 1.64 3.42
CA GLN A 76 11.38 0.62 4.34
C GLN A 76 9.90 0.30 4.08
N LEU A 77 9.56 -0.99 4.02
CA LEU A 77 8.18 -1.47 4.06
C LEU A 77 7.77 -1.81 5.49
N PRO A 78 6.51 -1.53 5.89
CA PRO A 78 6.06 -1.75 7.26
C PRO A 78 5.94 -3.24 7.63
N HIS A 79 5.63 -4.12 6.67
CA HIS A 79 5.68 -5.57 6.81
C HIS A 79 5.58 -6.28 5.44
N THR A 80 5.81 -7.60 5.38
CA THR A 80 5.60 -8.40 4.16
C THR A 80 4.19 -8.99 3.98
N ALA A 81 3.31 -8.89 5.00
CA ALA A 81 2.01 -9.58 5.00
C ALA A 81 1.06 -9.17 3.86
N ALA A 82 1.00 -7.89 3.48
CA ALA A 82 0.17 -7.47 2.35
C ALA A 82 0.64 -8.08 1.02
N VAL A 83 1.96 -8.15 0.80
CA VAL A 83 2.53 -8.80 -0.40
C VAL A 83 2.22 -10.29 -0.39
N ALA A 84 2.43 -10.97 0.74
CA ALA A 84 2.11 -12.39 0.88
C ALA A 84 0.62 -12.66 0.64
N GLY A 85 -0.25 -11.77 1.09
CA GLY A 85 -1.68 -11.87 0.85
C GLY A 85 -2.07 -11.72 -0.61
N LEU A 86 -1.42 -10.80 -1.33
CA LEU A 86 -1.63 -10.64 -2.77
C LEU A 86 -1.17 -11.87 -3.54
N VAL A 87 0.03 -12.38 -3.24
CA VAL A 87 0.57 -13.61 -3.86
C VAL A 87 -0.30 -14.82 -3.54
N ALA A 88 -0.87 -14.92 -2.32
CA ALA A 88 -1.75 -16.03 -1.96
C ALA A 88 -3.10 -16.04 -2.70
N MET A 89 -3.46 -14.96 -3.41
CA MET A 89 -4.67 -14.92 -4.26
C MET A 89 -4.41 -15.56 -5.63
N ASP A 90 -3.17 -15.52 -6.12
CA ASP A 90 -2.68 -16.20 -7.32
C ASP A 90 -1.18 -16.46 -7.16
N ASP A 91 -0.80 -17.71 -6.87
CA ASP A 91 0.59 -18.11 -6.62
C ASP A 91 1.53 -17.87 -7.83
N ARG A 92 0.98 -17.56 -9.00
CA ARG A 92 1.73 -17.20 -10.22
C ARG A 92 1.81 -15.70 -10.45
N TRP A 93 1.23 -14.89 -9.56
CA TRP A 93 1.22 -13.44 -9.70
C TRP A 93 2.65 -12.90 -9.63
N ASP A 94 3.00 -12.11 -10.63
CA ASP A 94 4.31 -11.49 -10.84
C ASP A 94 4.08 -10.08 -11.39
N GLY A 95 4.78 -9.08 -10.88
CA GLY A 95 4.59 -7.70 -11.31
C GLY A 95 4.79 -6.68 -10.20
N VAL A 96 4.03 -5.59 -10.25
CA VAL A 96 4.18 -4.48 -9.29
C VAL A 96 2.93 -4.26 -8.46
N MET A 97 3.11 -4.28 -7.15
CA MET A 97 2.07 -3.90 -6.19
C MET A 97 2.24 -2.42 -5.84
N ILE A 98 1.18 -1.63 -6.00
CA ILE A 98 1.08 -0.31 -5.38
C ILE A 98 0.36 -0.50 -4.06
N TRP A 99 1.06 -0.37 -2.95
CA TRP A 99 0.46 -0.47 -1.64
C TRP A 99 0.24 0.92 -1.05
N VAL A 100 -1.03 1.29 -0.90
CA VAL A 100 -1.45 2.58 -0.34
C VAL A 100 -1.66 2.43 1.17
N THR A 101 -0.81 3.09 1.94
CA THR A 101 -0.86 3.18 3.41
C THR A 101 -0.73 4.65 3.82
N GLY A 102 -0.11 4.95 4.98
CA GLY A 102 0.38 6.31 5.25
C GLY A 102 1.41 6.80 4.22
N GLN A 103 2.05 5.90 3.48
CA GLN A 103 2.85 6.19 2.28
C GLN A 103 2.32 5.35 1.11
N VAL A 104 2.71 5.68 -0.12
CA VAL A 104 2.49 4.78 -1.26
C VAL A 104 3.78 4.01 -1.54
N HIS A 105 3.70 2.70 -1.69
CA HIS A 105 4.85 1.86 -2.00
C HIS A 105 4.67 1.20 -3.36
N TRP A 106 5.62 1.39 -4.28
CA TRP A 106 5.74 0.61 -5.50
C TRP A 106 6.65 -0.58 -5.21
N ILE A 107 6.10 -1.79 -5.21
CA ILE A 107 6.78 -3.01 -4.76
C ILE A 107 6.87 -3.96 -5.95
N HIS A 108 8.08 -4.22 -6.43
CA HIS A 108 8.33 -5.23 -7.46
C HIS A 108 8.40 -6.60 -6.79
N VAL A 109 7.54 -7.51 -7.26
CA VAL A 109 7.40 -8.85 -6.74
C VAL A 109 7.59 -9.83 -7.89
N SER A 110 8.48 -10.79 -7.69
CA SER A 110 8.74 -11.87 -8.65
C SER A 110 8.83 -13.18 -7.89
N ALA A 111 8.17 -14.22 -8.39
CA ALA A 111 8.17 -15.57 -7.80
C ALA A 111 7.90 -15.60 -6.26
N GLY A 112 7.01 -14.73 -5.77
CA GLY A 112 6.68 -14.62 -4.34
C GLY A 112 7.73 -13.90 -3.48
N GLU A 113 8.75 -13.31 -4.10
CA GLU A 113 9.80 -12.53 -3.45
C GLU A 113 9.62 -11.04 -3.74
N ILE A 114 9.87 -10.21 -2.73
CA ILE A 114 10.01 -8.76 -2.88
C ILE A 114 11.41 -8.52 -3.41
N ILE A 115 11.52 -8.01 -4.64
CA ILE A 115 12.79 -7.81 -5.33
C ILE A 115 13.35 -6.41 -5.05
N SER A 116 12.49 -5.41 -5.16
CA SER A 116 12.83 -4.00 -4.93
C SER A 116 11.58 -3.20 -4.66
N PHE A 117 11.73 -2.03 -4.06
CA PHE A 117 10.62 -1.11 -3.91
C PHE A 117 11.07 0.35 -3.85
N GLN A 118 10.13 1.26 -4.06
CA GLN A 118 10.30 2.67 -3.72
C GLN A 118 9.04 3.20 -3.04
N SER A 119 9.22 4.21 -2.20
CA SER A 119 8.13 4.83 -1.45
C SER A 119 7.90 6.26 -1.90
N SER A 120 6.64 6.67 -1.92
CA SER A 120 6.19 8.02 -2.20
C SER A 120 5.52 8.61 -0.97
N ALA A 121 5.89 9.86 -0.66
CA ALA A 121 5.30 10.66 0.41
C ALA A 121 3.99 11.35 -0.02
N LEU A 122 3.37 10.91 -1.13
CA LEU A 122 2.16 11.51 -1.68
C LEU A 122 1.06 11.70 -0.64
N PRO A 123 0.69 10.71 0.21
CA PRO A 123 -0.38 10.91 1.19
C PRO A 123 -0.09 12.03 2.18
N GLN A 124 1.16 12.18 2.63
CA GLN A 124 1.57 13.25 3.54
C GLN A 124 1.48 14.63 2.88
N ILE A 125 1.93 14.73 1.62
CA ILE A 125 1.92 15.99 0.87
C ILE A 125 0.48 16.37 0.48
N TYR A 126 -0.38 15.39 0.20
CA TYR A 126 -1.76 15.60 -0.20
C TYR A 126 -2.68 15.97 0.98
N ALA A 127 -2.36 15.58 2.21
CA ALA A 127 -3.22 15.76 3.38
C ALA A 127 -3.82 17.17 3.55
N PRO A 128 -3.10 18.29 3.30
CA PRO A 128 -3.67 19.63 3.41
C PRO A 128 -4.71 19.97 2.32
N TYR A 129 -4.70 19.25 1.19
CA TYR A 129 -5.62 19.46 0.07
C TYR A 129 -6.87 18.57 0.14
N ALA A 130 -6.85 17.53 0.98
CA ALA A 130 -7.92 16.54 1.13
C ALA A 130 -9.14 17.08 1.94
N VAL A 131 -9.59 18.29 1.61
CA VAL A 131 -10.68 19.00 2.31
C VAL A 131 -12.05 18.58 1.77
N ASP A 132 -12.12 18.20 0.49
CA ASP A 132 -13.35 17.78 -0.19
C ASP A 132 -13.04 16.62 -1.15
N ALA A 133 -14.10 15.99 -1.69
CA ALA A 133 -13.94 14.99 -2.74
C ALA A 133 -13.25 15.61 -3.96
N PRO A 134 -12.19 14.97 -4.51
CA PRO A 134 -11.44 15.54 -5.63
C PRO A 134 -12.31 15.60 -6.89
N ASP A 135 -12.36 16.78 -7.51
CA ASP A 135 -12.99 16.98 -8.81
C ASP A 135 -12.23 16.19 -9.91
N ALA A 136 -12.97 15.44 -10.73
CA ALA A 136 -12.40 14.50 -11.70
C ALA A 136 -11.69 15.18 -12.87
N ASP A 137 -12.21 16.33 -13.32
CA ASP A 137 -11.63 17.08 -14.44
C ASP A 137 -10.35 17.79 -14.00
N ALA A 138 -10.37 18.43 -12.83
CA ALA A 138 -9.19 19.01 -12.20
C ALA A 138 -8.12 17.94 -11.90
N PHE A 139 -8.53 16.75 -11.43
CA PHE A 139 -7.62 15.61 -11.26
C PHE A 139 -6.93 15.24 -12.56
N SER A 140 -7.69 15.03 -13.64
CA SER A 140 -7.16 14.66 -14.95
C SER A 140 -6.19 15.72 -15.50
N ALA A 141 -6.52 17.01 -15.35
CA ALA A 141 -5.63 18.11 -15.70
C ALA A 141 -4.34 18.12 -14.86
N GLY A 142 -4.45 17.85 -13.56
CA GLY A 142 -3.31 17.74 -12.66
C GLY A 142 -2.38 16.58 -13.05
N VAL A 143 -2.93 15.41 -13.38
CA VAL A 143 -2.15 14.23 -13.82
C VAL A 143 -1.32 14.57 -15.06
N ALA A 144 -1.93 15.25 -16.04
CA ALA A 144 -1.22 15.67 -17.25
C ALA A 144 -0.03 16.59 -16.94
N LEU A 145 -0.20 17.56 -16.02
CA LEU A 145 0.90 18.44 -15.59
C LEU A 145 2.05 17.67 -14.92
N GLY A 146 1.72 16.76 -14.00
CA GLY A 146 2.71 15.95 -13.28
C GLY A 146 3.50 15.00 -14.19
N LEU A 147 2.85 14.43 -15.22
CA LEU A 147 3.49 13.55 -16.20
C LEU A 147 4.41 14.31 -17.18
N ASP A 148 4.01 15.52 -17.57
CA ASP A 148 4.79 16.38 -18.49
C ASP A 148 6.03 16.94 -17.80
N ARG A 149 5.85 17.58 -16.62
CA ARG A 149 6.90 18.32 -15.89
C ARG A 149 6.99 17.92 -14.42
N PRO A 150 7.39 16.68 -14.09
CA PRO A 150 7.51 16.22 -12.70
C PRO A 150 8.43 17.12 -11.86
N GLU A 151 9.48 17.68 -12.47
CA GLU A 151 10.43 18.58 -11.80
C GLU A 151 9.82 19.93 -11.36
N ARG A 152 8.64 20.28 -11.90
CA ARG A 152 7.92 21.52 -11.56
C ARG A 152 6.83 21.33 -10.51
N MET A 153 6.69 20.14 -9.92
CA MET A 153 5.66 19.80 -8.93
C MET A 153 5.47 20.90 -7.87
N MET A 154 6.55 21.39 -7.25
CA MET A 154 6.47 22.42 -6.21
C MET A 154 5.87 23.74 -6.71
N ALA A 155 6.24 24.17 -7.92
CA ALA A 155 5.70 25.38 -8.53
C ALA A 155 4.22 25.20 -8.92
N HIS A 156 3.84 24.00 -9.38
CA HIS A 156 2.44 23.70 -9.71
C HIS A 156 1.56 23.68 -8.47
N LEU A 157 2.03 23.12 -7.35
CA LEU A 157 1.30 23.14 -6.07
C LEU A 157 1.14 24.55 -5.52
N ALA A 158 2.20 25.36 -5.55
CA ALA A 158 2.13 26.76 -5.10
C ALA A 158 1.17 27.61 -5.95
N ALA A 159 1.08 27.33 -7.26
CA ALA A 159 0.18 28.06 -8.15
C ALA A 159 -1.29 27.84 -7.80
N LEU A 160 -1.66 26.74 -7.14
CA LEU A 160 -3.04 26.49 -6.71
C LEU A 160 -3.55 27.58 -5.76
N ASP A 161 -2.69 28.17 -4.93
CA ASP A 161 -3.05 29.26 -4.01
C ASP A 161 -3.40 30.57 -4.71
N ALA A 162 -2.90 30.78 -5.93
CA ALA A 162 -3.18 31.95 -6.72
C ALA A 162 -4.40 31.79 -7.65
N MET A 163 -4.97 30.58 -7.74
CA MET A 163 -6.11 30.28 -8.60
C MET A 163 -7.42 30.38 -7.84
N ASP A 164 -8.45 30.89 -8.51
CA ASP A 164 -9.84 30.87 -8.03
C ASP A 164 -10.46 29.48 -8.26
N LEU A 165 -10.15 28.54 -7.37
CA LEU A 165 -10.62 27.16 -7.41
C LEU A 165 -11.54 26.86 -6.23
N THR A 166 -12.57 26.05 -6.46
CA THR A 166 -13.32 25.43 -5.36
C THR A 166 -12.44 24.46 -4.57
N ALA A 167 -12.89 24.06 -3.37
CA ALA A 167 -12.18 23.07 -2.57
C ALA A 167 -12.00 21.74 -3.32
N ALA A 168 -13.06 21.23 -3.98
CA ALA A 168 -13.01 20.02 -4.79
C ALA A 168 -12.05 20.12 -5.98
N GLN A 169 -12.04 21.25 -6.70
CA GLN A 169 -11.11 21.49 -7.81
C GLN A 169 -9.65 21.54 -7.33
N ARG A 170 -9.40 22.22 -6.21
CA ARG A 170 -8.07 22.29 -5.60
C ARG A 170 -7.59 20.92 -5.14
N ALA A 171 -8.47 20.12 -4.51
CA ALA A 171 -8.20 18.75 -4.11
C ALA A 171 -7.87 17.86 -5.33
N GLY A 172 -8.70 17.93 -6.38
CA GLY A 172 -8.48 17.21 -7.64
C GLY A 172 -7.14 17.58 -8.29
N GLN A 173 -6.89 18.87 -8.51
CA GLN A 173 -5.67 19.36 -9.15
C GLN A 173 -4.41 18.94 -8.37
N ALA A 174 -4.41 19.09 -7.05
CA ALA A 174 -3.28 18.69 -6.20
C ALA A 174 -3.04 17.18 -6.25
N LEU A 175 -4.08 16.36 -6.09
CA LEU A 175 -3.97 14.90 -6.18
C LEU A 175 -3.46 14.46 -7.54
N GLY A 176 -3.94 15.09 -8.61
CA GLY A 176 -3.51 14.83 -9.98
C GLY A 176 -2.04 15.16 -10.20
N ILE A 177 -1.59 16.36 -9.81
CA ILE A 177 -0.18 16.79 -9.93
C ILE A 177 0.74 15.79 -9.21
N LEU A 178 0.40 15.41 -7.97
CA LEU A 178 1.19 14.48 -7.18
C LEU A 178 1.22 13.08 -7.81
N THR A 179 0.04 12.57 -8.22
CA THR A 179 -0.07 11.23 -8.84
C THR A 179 0.69 11.16 -10.16
N GLY A 180 0.53 12.15 -11.04
CA GLY A 180 1.25 12.21 -12.31
C GLY A 180 2.77 12.31 -12.12
N THR A 181 3.23 13.09 -11.16
CA THR A 181 4.65 13.21 -10.80
C THR A 181 5.21 11.88 -10.29
N ASP A 182 4.46 11.18 -9.43
CA ASP A 182 4.88 9.90 -8.87
C ASP A 182 4.91 8.80 -9.96
N LEU A 183 3.88 8.71 -10.81
CA LEU A 183 3.86 7.81 -11.96
C LEU A 183 5.06 8.06 -12.88
N LYS A 184 5.36 9.32 -13.19
CA LYS A 184 6.50 9.67 -14.04
C LYS A 184 7.82 9.21 -13.43
N SER A 185 7.97 9.38 -12.12
CA SER A 185 9.17 8.98 -11.36
C SER A 185 9.29 7.47 -11.19
N ALA A 186 8.17 6.76 -11.07
CA ALA A 186 8.08 5.32 -10.92
C ALA A 186 8.01 4.55 -12.25
N ARG A 187 8.30 5.18 -13.40
CA ARG A 187 8.16 4.56 -14.73
C ARG A 187 8.85 3.21 -14.87
N ALA A 188 10.00 3.03 -14.23
CA ALA A 188 10.76 1.78 -14.23
C ALA A 188 10.00 0.61 -13.55
N TYR A 189 9.05 0.90 -12.67
CA TYR A 189 8.22 -0.10 -12.00
C TYR A 189 7.00 -0.50 -12.84
N TRP A 190 6.30 0.43 -13.48
CA TRP A 190 4.99 0.09 -14.07
C TRP A 190 4.98 -0.09 -15.59
N LEU A 191 5.96 0.45 -16.32
CA LEU A 191 5.92 0.37 -17.78
C LEU A 191 6.17 -1.06 -18.25
N GLY A 192 5.18 -1.65 -18.93
CA GLY A 192 5.25 -3.03 -19.40
C GLY A 192 5.04 -4.08 -18.31
N GLN A 193 4.65 -3.67 -17.11
CA GLN A 193 4.35 -4.54 -15.97
C GLN A 193 2.85 -4.58 -15.71
N GLN A 194 2.35 -5.71 -15.20
CA GLN A 194 1.04 -5.73 -14.55
C GLN A 194 1.14 -5.06 -13.19
N VAL A 195 0.15 -4.22 -12.88
CA VAL A 195 0.11 -3.47 -11.64
C VAL A 195 -1.15 -3.83 -10.85
N THR A 196 -0.99 -4.11 -9.57
CA THR A 196 -2.13 -4.26 -8.65
C THR A 196 -2.08 -3.16 -7.60
N VAL A 197 -3.10 -2.30 -7.56
CA VAL A 197 -3.27 -1.31 -6.50
C VAL A 197 -3.97 -1.97 -5.32
N VAL A 198 -3.27 -2.05 -4.19
CA VAL A 198 -3.77 -2.58 -2.92
C VAL A 198 -4.04 -1.43 -1.98
N GLY A 199 -5.31 -1.20 -1.67
CA GLY A 199 -5.75 -0.11 -0.80
C GLY A 199 -7.17 0.33 -1.13
N SER A 200 -7.59 1.42 -0.50
CA SER A 200 -8.90 2.03 -0.73
C SER A 200 -8.85 3.54 -0.58
N GLY A 201 -9.88 4.21 -1.06
CA GLY A 201 -10.06 5.65 -0.96
C GLY A 201 -9.38 6.44 -2.08
N PRO A 202 -9.47 7.78 -2.03
CA PRO A 202 -9.17 8.65 -3.17
C PRO A 202 -7.77 8.48 -3.75
N ILE A 203 -6.78 8.18 -2.91
CA ILE A 203 -5.40 7.98 -3.36
C ILE A 203 -5.28 6.67 -4.15
N ALA A 204 -5.82 5.56 -3.65
CA ALA A 204 -5.80 4.29 -4.39
C ALA A 204 -6.53 4.40 -5.73
N ASP A 205 -7.69 5.06 -5.72
CA ASP A 205 -8.48 5.31 -6.93
C ASP A 205 -7.71 6.18 -7.93
N ALA A 206 -6.98 7.20 -7.46
CA ALA A 206 -6.14 8.05 -8.30
C ALA A 206 -5.04 7.28 -9.02
N TYR A 207 -4.32 6.38 -8.35
CA TYR A 207 -3.30 5.55 -9.02
C TYR A 207 -3.93 4.63 -10.06
N ALA A 208 -5.04 3.98 -9.73
CA ALA A 208 -5.75 3.10 -10.66
C ALA A 208 -6.22 3.86 -11.92
N GLN A 209 -6.87 5.01 -11.74
CA GLN A 209 -7.34 5.85 -12.83
C GLN A 209 -6.19 6.39 -13.69
N ALA A 210 -5.13 6.91 -13.07
CA ALA A 210 -4.00 7.49 -13.79
C ALA A 210 -3.23 6.43 -14.59
N LEU A 211 -3.02 5.23 -14.03
CA LEU A 211 -2.39 4.11 -14.74
C LEU A 211 -3.24 3.61 -15.91
N ALA A 212 -4.54 3.46 -15.69
CA ALA A 212 -5.47 3.06 -16.76
C ALA A 212 -5.47 4.07 -17.91
N ALA A 213 -5.41 5.37 -17.61
CA ALA A 213 -5.28 6.43 -18.62
C ALA A 213 -3.96 6.35 -19.42
N GLN A 214 -2.91 5.75 -18.84
CA GLN A 214 -1.64 5.45 -19.54
C GLN A 214 -1.64 4.07 -20.22
N SER A 215 -2.81 3.40 -20.32
CA SER A 215 -2.97 2.05 -20.88
C SER A 215 -2.13 0.98 -20.16
N ALA A 216 -1.77 1.20 -18.89
CA ALA A 216 -1.10 0.19 -18.10
C ALA A 216 -2.11 -0.90 -17.66
N PRO A 217 -1.72 -2.19 -17.65
CA PRO A 217 -2.58 -3.26 -17.16
C PRO A 217 -2.67 -3.19 -15.63
N VAL A 218 -3.71 -2.52 -15.15
CA VAL A 218 -3.93 -2.26 -13.71
C VAL A 218 -5.15 -3.01 -13.18
N SER A 219 -5.02 -3.60 -12.01
CA SER A 219 -6.12 -4.16 -11.21
C SER A 219 -6.14 -3.51 -9.83
N THR A 220 -7.26 -3.62 -9.13
CA THR A 220 -7.41 -3.08 -7.77
C THR A 220 -7.92 -4.15 -6.81
N THR A 221 -7.48 -4.07 -5.57
CA THR A 221 -7.99 -4.88 -4.47
C THR A 221 -7.89 -4.10 -3.16
N THR A 222 -8.73 -4.47 -2.20
CA THR A 222 -8.61 -3.96 -0.83
C THR A 222 -7.36 -4.51 -0.15
N ASP A 223 -7.06 -4.00 1.04
CA ASP A 223 -5.97 -4.49 1.90
C ASP A 223 -5.93 -6.02 2.01
N THR A 224 -4.78 -6.59 1.64
CA THR A 224 -4.50 -8.02 1.59
C THR A 224 -3.77 -8.54 2.82
N THR A 225 -3.52 -7.71 3.83
CA THR A 225 -2.74 -8.07 5.03
C THR A 225 -3.31 -9.29 5.76
N LEU A 226 -4.63 -9.32 5.99
CA LEU A 226 -5.29 -10.46 6.65
C LEU A 226 -5.19 -11.75 5.80
N ALA A 227 -5.23 -11.63 4.47
CA ALA A 227 -5.05 -12.78 3.58
C ALA A 227 -3.63 -13.36 3.72
N GLY A 228 -2.60 -12.51 3.85
CA GLY A 228 -1.22 -12.95 4.08
C GLY A 228 -1.05 -13.65 5.42
N LEU A 229 -1.57 -13.06 6.51
CA LEU A 229 -1.57 -13.67 7.85
C LEU A 229 -2.24 -15.06 7.81
N THR A 230 -3.38 -15.16 7.13
CA THR A 230 -4.12 -16.43 6.98
C THR A 230 -3.35 -17.45 6.15
N ALA A 231 -2.67 -17.03 5.08
CA ALA A 231 -1.88 -17.92 4.22
C ALA A 231 -0.72 -18.58 4.98
N VAL A 232 -0.02 -17.82 5.81
CA VAL A 232 1.07 -18.36 6.64
C VAL A 232 0.54 -19.28 7.74
N PHE A 233 -0.55 -18.91 8.40
CA PHE A 233 -1.17 -19.81 9.40
C PHE A 233 -1.57 -21.17 8.80
N LYS A 234 -2.12 -21.18 7.56
CA LYS A 234 -2.39 -22.43 6.83
C LYS A 234 -1.13 -23.24 6.59
N GLY A 235 -0.02 -22.59 6.23
CA GLY A 235 1.27 -23.23 5.99
C GLY A 235 1.89 -23.85 7.25
N MET A 236 1.70 -23.24 8.41
CA MET A 236 2.19 -23.74 9.70
C MET A 236 1.46 -25.00 10.21
N ASN A 237 0.24 -25.26 9.71
CA ASN A 237 -0.61 -26.38 10.14
C ASN A 237 -0.69 -27.53 9.12
N LYS A 238 0.17 -27.53 8.09
CA LYS A 238 0.37 -28.67 7.18
C LYS A 238 1.43 -29.61 7.76
#